data_AF-A0A4Q3YRP6-F1
#
_entry.id   AF-A0A4Q3YRP6-F1
#
_cell.length_a   1.000
_cell.length_b   1.000
_cell.length_c   1.000
_cell.angle_alpha   90.00
_cell.angle_beta   90.00
_cell.angle_gamma   90.00
#
_symmetry.space_group_name_H-M   'P 1'
#
loop_
_entity.id
_entity.type
_entity.pdbx_description
1 polymer ?
#
loop_
_entity_poly.entity_id
_entity_poly.type
_entity_poly.pdbx_seq_one_letter_code
_entity_poly.pdbx_strand_id
1 'polypeptide(L)'
;MKDVLRILLPLLVWLASFSAIYGLHGIGCAAGWPDVALAGSSLFRLALLAAWIAAIVLQVAILIALRSTRFRADEGFAYRVSVALAWVGVVAILWTLFPLATVAECRVMG
;
A
#
# COMPACT_ATOMS: atom_id res chain seq x y z
N MET A 1 -3.49 -16.73 19.71
CA MET A 1 -3.54 -15.31 19.29
C MET A 1 -2.60 -14.98 18.12
N LYS A 2 -1.42 -15.60 17.99
CA LYS A 2 -0.47 -15.30 16.91
C LYS A 2 -1.06 -15.54 15.50
N ASP A 3 -1.92 -16.54 15.33
CA ASP A 3 -2.51 -16.85 14.02
C ASP A 3 -3.56 -15.85 13.55
N VAL A 4 -4.37 -15.31 14.48
CA VAL A 4 -5.29 -14.21 14.16
C VAL A 4 -4.51 -12.99 13.69
N LEU A 5 -3.42 -12.65 14.38
CA LEU A 5 -2.57 -11.53 13.97
C LEU A 5 -1.96 -11.77 12.58
N ARG A 6 -1.47 -12.98 12.27
CA ARG A 6 -0.93 -13.33 10.94
C ARG A 6 -1.96 -13.23 9.82
N ILE A 7 -3.21 -13.58 10.10
CA ILE A 7 -4.33 -13.48 9.15
C ILE A 7 -4.68 -12.01 8.88
N LEU A 8 -4.74 -11.19 9.93
CA LEU A 8 -5.15 -9.78 9.82
C LEU A 8 -4.03 -8.87 9.31
N LEU A 9 -2.76 -9.23 9.55
CA LEU A 9 -1.60 -8.40 9.24
C LEU A 9 -1.59 -7.88 7.79
N PRO A 10 -1.79 -8.71 6.74
CA PRO A 10 -1.76 -8.21 5.37
C PRO A 10 -2.89 -7.23 5.06
N LEU A 11 -4.08 -7.45 5.62
CA LEU A 11 -5.22 -6.55 5.43
C LEU A 11 -5.03 -5.23 6.17
N LEU A 12 -4.52 -5.26 7.40
CA LEU A 12 -4.23 -4.06 8.19
C LEU A 12 -3.14 -3.21 7.53
N VAL A 13 -2.11 -3.85 6.98
CA VAL A 13 -1.04 -3.14 6.28
C VAL A 13 -1.53 -2.52 4.98
N TRP A 14 -2.40 -3.23 4.23
CA TRP A 14 -3.09 -2.64 3.08
C TRP A 14 -3.92 -1.42 3.50
N LEU A 15 -4.74 -1.54 4.56
CA LEU A 15 -5.62 -0.46 5.03
C LEU A 15 -4.81 0.76 5.50
N ALA A 16 -3.74 0.53 6.25
CA ALA A 16 -2.84 1.58 6.72
C ALA A 16 -2.15 2.29 5.54
N SER A 17 -1.66 1.52 4.57
CA SER A 17 -1.02 2.07 3.37
C SER A 17 -2.00 2.90 2.53
N PHE A 18 -3.22 2.39 2.34
CA PHE A 18 -4.29 3.10 1.64
C PHE A 18 -4.60 4.43 2.33
N SER A 19 -4.83 4.40 3.65
CA SER A 19 -5.15 5.60 4.44
C SER A 19 -4.01 6.62 4.39
N ALA A 20 -2.76 6.15 4.51
CA ALA A 20 -1.58 7.02 4.46
C ALA A 20 -1.42 7.70 3.10
N ILE A 21 -1.58 6.96 2.01
CA ILE A 21 -1.43 7.51 0.65
C ILE A 21 -2.58 8.45 0.31
N TYR A 22 -3.80 8.14 0.76
CA TYR A 22 -4.95 9.04 0.59
C TYR A 22 -4.79 10.33 1.41
N GLY A 23 -4.28 10.23 2.63
CA GLY A 23 -3.93 11.40 3.45
C GLY A 23 -2.83 12.24 2.80
N LEU A 24 -1.78 11.59 2.27
CA LEU A 24 -0.71 12.25 1.53
C LEU A 24 -1.22 12.96 0.28
N HIS A 25 -2.18 12.38 -0.44
CA HIS A 25 -2.86 13.02 -1.56
C HIS A 25 -3.53 14.32 -1.10
N GLY A 26 -4.34 14.28 -0.04
CA GLY A 26 -5.03 15.47 0.48
C GLY A 26 -4.05 16.57 0.92
N ILE A 27 -2.99 16.20 1.64
CA ILE A 27 -1.93 17.13 2.04
C ILE A 27 -1.22 17.72 0.82
N GLY A 28 -0.87 16.88 -0.17
CA GLY A 28 -0.20 17.31 -1.38
C GLY A 28 -1.03 18.28 -2.22
N CYS A 29 -2.35 18.07 -2.32
CA CYS A 29 -3.25 19.02 -2.97
C CYS A 29 -3.33 20.35 -2.20
N ALA A 30 -3.49 20.32 -0.87
CA ALA A 30 -3.57 21.53 -0.05
C ALA A 30 -2.26 22.33 -0.01
N ALA A 31 -1.12 21.64 -0.14
CA ALA A 31 0.20 22.24 -0.14
C ALA A 31 0.68 22.71 -1.53
N GLY A 32 -0.14 22.59 -2.58
CA GLY A 32 0.21 23.04 -3.93
C GLY A 32 1.32 22.22 -4.61
N TRP A 33 1.54 20.97 -4.18
CA TRP A 33 2.55 20.09 -4.80
C TRP A 33 2.34 19.78 -6.28
N PRO A 34 1.10 19.82 -6.84
CA PRO A 34 0.91 19.67 -8.28
C PRO A 34 1.63 20.73 -9.11
N ASP A 35 1.80 21.95 -8.59
CA ASP A 35 2.42 23.08 -9.30
C ASP A 35 3.95 23.10 -9.19
N VAL A 36 4.52 22.28 -8.29
CA VAL A 36 5.95 22.16 -8.08
C VAL A 36 6.53 21.15 -9.07
N ALA A 37 7.22 21.63 -10.10
CA ALA A 37 7.95 20.78 -11.04
C ALA A 37 9.20 20.17 -10.38
N LEU A 38 9.34 18.85 -10.49
CA LEU A 38 10.49 18.10 -9.99
C LEU A 38 10.79 16.92 -10.93
N ALA A 39 12.07 16.78 -11.34
CA ALA A 39 12.55 15.66 -12.17
C ALA A 39 11.69 15.37 -13.43
N GLY A 40 11.17 16.40 -14.11
CA GLY A 40 10.35 16.26 -15.31
C GLY A 40 8.89 15.83 -15.06
N SER A 41 8.46 15.77 -13.80
CA SER A 41 7.08 15.52 -13.36
C SER A 41 6.68 16.53 -12.28
N SER A 42 5.53 16.38 -11.64
CA SER A 42 5.20 17.14 -10.43
C SER A 42 5.70 16.43 -9.18
N LEU A 43 6.12 17.20 -8.17
CA LEU A 43 6.48 16.70 -6.84
C LEU A 43 5.35 15.80 -6.31
N PHE A 44 4.10 16.19 -6.55
CA PHE A 44 2.92 15.43 -6.19
C PHE A 44 2.90 14.01 -6.76
N ARG A 45 3.11 13.86 -8.07
CA ARG A 45 3.14 12.54 -8.72
C ARG A 45 4.30 11.69 -8.20
N LEU A 46 5.47 12.28 -8.02
CA LEU A 46 6.64 11.56 -7.53
C LEU A 46 6.46 11.07 -6.09
N ALA A 47 5.89 11.90 -5.22
CA ALA A 47 5.61 11.52 -3.83
C ALA A 47 4.59 10.37 -3.76
N LEU A 48 3.51 10.44 -4.55
CA LEU A 48 2.50 9.37 -4.59
C LEU A 48 3.05 8.07 -5.21
N LEU A 49 3.85 8.16 -6.27
CA LEU A 49 4.52 6.99 -6.86
C LEU A 49 5.50 6.35 -5.88
N ALA A 50 6.31 7.14 -5.18
CA ALA A 50 7.25 6.63 -4.19
C ALA A 50 6.52 5.93 -3.03
N ALA A 51 5.44 6.53 -2.52
CA ALA A 51 4.62 5.93 -1.47
C ALA A 51 3.95 4.63 -1.94
N TRP A 52 3.44 4.59 -3.17
CA TRP A 52 2.84 3.39 -3.75
C TRP A 52 3.85 2.26 -3.90
N ILE A 53 5.06 2.54 -4.42
CA ILE A 53 6.14 1.55 -4.53
C ILE A 53 6.53 1.04 -3.14
N ALA A 54 6.68 1.92 -2.15
CA ALA A 54 6.99 1.52 -0.78
C ALA A 54 5.91 0.58 -0.20
N ALA A 55 4.63 0.86 -0.47
CA ALA A 55 3.53 0.02 -0.01
C ALA A 55 3.51 -1.36 -0.69
N ILE A 56 3.83 -1.43 -2.00
CA ILE A 56 4.01 -2.71 -2.72
C ILE A 56 5.15 -3.51 -2.10
N VAL A 57 6.31 -2.89 -1.90
CA VAL A 57 7.49 -3.53 -1.30
C VAL A 57 7.16 -4.07 0.09
N LEU A 58 6.43 -3.30 0.90
CA LEU A 58 6.01 -3.73 2.23
C LEU A 58 5.10 -4.96 2.18
N GLN A 59 4.11 -5.00 1.27
CA GLN A 59 3.23 -6.17 1.14
C GLN A 59 3.94 -7.41 0.59
N VAL A 60 4.83 -7.22 -0.38
CA VAL A 60 5.66 -8.32 -0.89
C VAL A 60 6.58 -8.85 0.21
N ALA A 61 7.17 -7.98 1.03
CA ALA A 61 7.98 -8.38 2.17
C ALA A 61 7.17 -9.19 3.19
N ILE A 62 5.92 -8.80 3.48
CA ILE A 62 5.02 -9.56 4.36
C ILE A 62 4.68 -10.93 3.76
N LEU A 63 4.38 -11.00 2.46
CA LEU A 63 4.13 -12.27 1.76
C LEU A 63 5.34 -13.21 1.84
N ILE A 64 6.55 -12.69 1.63
CA ILE A 64 7.81 -13.45 1.75
C ILE A 64 8.01 -13.90 3.20
N ALA A 65 7.80 -13.01 4.17
CA ALA A 65 7.93 -13.32 5.59
C ALA A 65 6.97 -14.43 6.02
N LEU A 66 5.70 -14.36 5.63
CA LEU A 66 4.69 -15.40 5.93
C LEU A 66 5.00 -16.76 5.30
N ARG A 67 5.76 -16.79 4.20
CA ARG A 67 6.24 -18.02 3.55
C ARG A 67 7.52 -18.57 4.16
N SER A 68 8.29 -17.76 4.90
CA SER A 68 9.52 -18.18 5.56
C SER A 68 9.24 -19.17 6.70
N THR A 69 10.17 -20.11 6.91
CA THR A 69 10.14 -21.09 8.00
C THR A 69 10.09 -20.43 9.38
N ARG A 70 10.55 -19.17 9.51
CA ARG A 70 10.58 -18.44 10.77
C ARG A 70 9.22 -17.91 11.24
N PHE A 71 8.32 -17.59 10.32
CA PHE A 71 7.00 -17.00 10.64
C PHE A 71 5.83 -17.87 10.23
N ARG A 72 6.10 -19.05 9.66
CA ARG A 72 5.08 -20.04 9.30
C ARG A 72 4.17 -20.33 10.50
N ALA A 73 2.86 -20.34 10.25
CA ALA A 73 1.91 -20.87 11.22
C ALA A 73 2.03 -22.39 11.27
N ASP A 74 1.86 -22.98 12.46
CA ASP A 74 1.74 -24.43 12.60
C ASP A 74 0.38 -24.85 12.04
N GLU A 75 0.44 -25.65 10.97
CA GLU A 75 -0.65 -26.34 10.28
C GLU A 75 -1.70 -25.58 9.42
N GLY A 76 -1.81 -26.06 8.18
CA GLY A 76 -3.04 -26.16 7.38
C GLY A 76 -3.79 -24.88 7.03
N PHE A 77 -4.81 -24.55 7.84
CA PHE A 77 -5.82 -23.54 7.49
C PHE A 77 -5.31 -22.11 7.70
N ALA A 78 -4.78 -21.79 8.88
CA ALA A 78 -4.31 -20.44 9.19
C ALA A 78 -3.18 -19.99 8.24
N TYR A 79 -2.29 -20.92 7.88
CA TYR A 79 -1.25 -20.67 6.87
C TYR A 79 -1.85 -20.35 5.49
N ARG A 80 -2.76 -21.18 4.98
CA ARG A 80 -3.41 -20.97 3.67
C ARG A 80 -4.17 -19.65 3.63
N VAL A 81 -4.93 -19.34 4.67
CA VAL A 81 -5.68 -18.07 4.79
C VAL A 81 -4.73 -16.88 4.85
N SER A 82 -3.68 -16.94 5.67
CA SER A 82 -2.71 -15.83 5.77
C SER A 82 -2.00 -15.56 4.44
N VAL A 83 -1.61 -16.60 3.71
CA VAL A 83 -0.97 -16.45 2.38
C VAL A 83 -1.97 -15.96 1.32
N ALA A 84 -3.21 -16.45 1.36
CA ALA A 84 -4.27 -15.96 0.46
C ALA A 84 -4.55 -14.47 0.69
N LEU A 85 -4.69 -14.06 1.96
CA LEU A 85 -4.89 -12.66 2.31
C LEU A 85 -3.69 -11.78 2.00
N ALA A 86 -2.47 -12.31 2.09
CA ALA A 86 -1.28 -11.60 1.63
C ALA A 86 -1.29 -11.33 0.13
N TRP A 87 -1.71 -12.31 -0.68
CA TRP A 87 -1.92 -12.08 -2.12
C TRP A 87 -3.04 -11.10 -2.41
N VAL A 88 -4.18 -11.21 -1.71
CA VAL A 88 -5.26 -10.24 -1.81
C VAL A 88 -4.76 -8.84 -1.47
N GLY A 89 -3.95 -8.70 -0.42
CA GLY A 89 -3.34 -7.43 -0.04
C GLY A 89 -2.42 -6.84 -1.13
N VAL A 90 -1.61 -7.67 -1.78
CA VAL A 90 -0.77 -7.24 -2.92
C VAL A 90 -1.63 -6.79 -4.10
N VAL A 91 -2.60 -7.60 -4.52
CA VAL A 91 -3.50 -7.27 -5.64
C VAL A 91 -4.31 -6.02 -5.33
N ALA A 92 -4.79 -5.87 -4.11
CA ALA A 92 -5.52 -4.70 -3.67
C ALA A 92 -4.63 -3.45 -3.69
N ILE A 93 -3.36 -3.51 -3.24
CA ILE A 93 -2.43 -2.36 -3.38
C ILE A 93 -2.23 -2.00 -4.85
N LEU A 94 -2.01 -3.00 -5.71
CA LEU A 94 -1.78 -2.76 -7.12
C LEU A 94 -2.99 -2.10 -7.78
N TRP A 95 -4.20 -2.57 -7.47
CA TRP A 95 -5.40 -2.06 -8.13
C TRP A 95 -5.91 -0.74 -7.55
N THR A 96 -6.00 -0.62 -6.22
CA THR A 96 -6.65 0.55 -5.59
C THR A 96 -5.78 1.79 -5.57
N LEU A 97 -4.45 1.64 -5.61
CA LEU A 97 -3.52 2.76 -5.56
C LEU A 97 -2.92 3.14 -6.93
N PHE A 98 -3.07 2.28 -7.95
CA PHE A 98 -2.67 2.61 -9.32
C PHE A 98 -3.31 3.89 -9.87
N PRO A 99 -4.65 4.09 -9.84
CA PRO A 99 -5.26 5.31 -10.36
C PRO A 99 -4.87 6.54 -9.53
N LEU A 100 -4.65 6.37 -8.22
CA LEU A 100 -4.18 7.43 -7.33
C LEU A 100 -2.77 7.90 -7.67
N ALA A 101 -1.91 7.05 -8.21
CA ALA A 101 -0.56 7.43 -8.62
C ALA A 101 -0.47 7.93 -10.07
N THR A 102 -1.39 7.49 -10.95
CA THR A 102 -1.29 7.73 -12.41
C THR A 102 -2.26 8.78 -12.93
N VAL A 103 -3.43 8.93 -12.30
CA VAL A 103 -4.52 9.85 -12.71
C VAL A 103 -4.82 10.86 -11.61
N ALA A 104 -3.85 11.11 -10.72
CA ALA A 104 -4.05 12.01 -9.59
C ALA A 104 -4.36 13.44 -10.07
N GLU A 105 -5.63 13.82 -9.99
CA GLU A 105 -6.10 15.17 -10.31
C GLU A 105 -6.53 15.84 -9.00
N CYS A 106 -5.81 16.88 -8.60
CA CYS A 106 -6.31 17.81 -7.59
C CYS A 106 -7.31 18.73 -8.29
N ARG A 107 -8.61 18.49 -8.12
CA ARG A 107 -9.61 19.50 -8.50
C ARG A 107 -9.56 20.61 -7.46
N VAL A 108 -8.82 21.67 -7.78
CA VAL A 108 -8.86 22.91 -7.02
C VAL A 108 -10.29 23.44 -7.11
N MET A 109 -11.06 23.33 -6.03
CA MET A 109 -12.23 24.19 -5.82
C MET A 109 -11.66 25.57 -5.52
N GLY A 110 -11.42 26.34 -6.58
CA GLY A 110 -11.21 27.78 -6.52
C GLY A 110 -12.50 28.50 -6.19
#